data_AF-A0A9W6MBR8-F1
#
_entry.id   AF-A0A9W6MBR8-F1
#
_cell.length_a   1.000
_cell.length_b   1.000
_cell.length_c   1.000
_cell.angle_alpha   90.00
_cell.angle_beta   90.00
_cell.angle_gamma   90.00
#
_symmetry.space_group_name_H-M   'P 1'
#
loop_
_entity.id
_entity.type
_entity.pdbx_description
1 polymer ?
#
loop_
_entity_poly.entity_id
_entity_poly.type
_entity_poly.pdbx_seq_one_letter_code
_entity_poly.pdbx_strand_id
1 'polypeptide(L)'
;MVTSKSLEQFDHLVRLGRNLHRIGVGSTLVLPVAGQPILEVVSMGRTRIRVVVTRRAREWVFVWRPWWARIWTPGSWVWAEADNAADIIAVAAAA
;
A
#
# COMPACT_ATOMS: atom_id res chain seq x y z
N MET A 1 3.97 -13.68 16.61
CA MET A 1 4.16 -12.57 17.57
C MET A 1 4.17 -11.28 16.76
N VAL A 2 3.22 -10.36 16.99
CA VAL A 2 3.18 -9.07 16.28
C VAL A 2 4.25 -8.16 16.89
N THR A 3 5.16 -7.63 16.07
CA THR A 3 6.22 -6.72 16.53
C THR A 3 5.72 -5.27 16.57
N SER A 4 6.35 -4.40 17.36
CA SER A 4 6.03 -2.96 17.39
C SER A 4 6.08 -2.32 15.99
N LYS A 5 7.07 -2.72 15.18
CA LYS A 5 7.18 -2.33 13.77
C LYS A 5 5.95 -2.76 12.95
N SER A 6 5.45 -3.97 13.15
CA SER A 6 4.28 -4.48 12.43
C SER A 6 3.00 -3.72 12.81
N LEU A 7 2.87 -3.30 14.08
CA LEU A 7 1.77 -2.43 14.53
C LEU A 7 1.84 -1.03 13.92
N GLU A 8 3.03 -0.42 13.85
CA GLU A 8 3.20 0.88 13.19
C GLU A 8 2.87 0.79 11.69
N GLN A 9 3.35 -0.26 11.01
CA GLN A 9 3.01 -0.52 9.61
C GLN A 9 1.49 -0.68 9.43
N PHE A 10 0.84 -1.39 10.35
CA PHE A 10 -0.60 -1.56 10.33
C PHE A 10 -1.35 -0.22 10.47
N ASP A 11 -0.99 0.64 11.43
CA ASP A 11 -1.64 1.94 11.62
C ASP A 11 -1.52 2.83 10.36
N HIS A 12 -0.35 2.84 9.71
CA HIS A 12 -0.16 3.57 8.46
C HIS A 12 -1.05 3.06 7.33
N LEU A 13 -1.19 1.74 7.19
CA LEU A 13 -2.05 1.16 6.16
C LEU A 13 -3.54 1.35 6.48
N VAL A 14 -3.95 1.37 7.75
CA VAL A 14 -5.31 1.76 8.16
C VAL A 14 -5.61 3.21 7.78
N ARG A 15 -4.67 4.13 8.04
CA ARG A 15 -4.82 5.55 7.65
C ARG A 15 -4.92 5.69 6.13
N LEU A 16 -4.06 5.02 5.39
CA LEU A 16 -4.12 5.01 3.93
C LEU A 16 -5.46 4.46 3.41
N GLY A 17 -5.91 3.31 3.93
CA GLY A 17 -7.18 2.71 3.56
C GLY A 17 -8.37 3.65 3.80
N ARG A 18 -8.36 4.40 4.91
CA ARG A 18 -9.36 5.44 5.20
C ARG A 18 -9.31 6.58 4.19
N ASN A 19 -8.10 7.04 3.82
CA ASN A 19 -7.95 8.10 2.82
C ASN A 19 -8.43 7.64 1.44
N LEU A 20 -8.09 6.42 1.02
CA LEU A 20 -8.59 5.81 -0.22
C LEU A 20 -10.12 5.69 -0.22
N HIS A 21 -10.71 5.27 0.91
CA HIS A 21 -12.16 5.17 1.04
C HIS A 21 -12.86 6.53 0.88
N ARG A 22 -12.28 7.62 1.42
CA ARG A 22 -12.80 8.99 1.27
C ARG A 22 -12.87 9.45 -0.19
N ILE A 23 -12.00 8.93 -1.05
CA ILE A 23 -11.98 9.23 -2.49
C ILE A 23 -12.63 8.12 -3.34
N GLY A 24 -13.43 7.24 -2.71
CA GLY A 24 -14.22 6.22 -3.41
C GLY A 24 -13.45 4.98 -3.85
N VAL A 25 -12.21 4.80 -3.39
CA VAL A 25 -11.37 3.66 -3.76
C VAL A 25 -11.55 2.52 -2.77
N GLY A 26 -11.98 1.36 -3.27
CA GLY A 26 -12.10 0.14 -2.49
C GLY A 26 -10.74 -0.42 -2.08
N SER A 27 -10.57 -0.74 -0.80
CA SER A 27 -9.36 -1.39 -0.31
C SER A 27 -9.68 -2.42 0.76
N THR A 28 -8.77 -3.39 0.94
CA THR A 28 -8.86 -4.46 1.94
C THR A 28 -7.51 -4.59 2.62
N LEU A 29 -7.51 -4.50 3.95
CA LEU A 29 -6.30 -4.68 4.74
C LEU A 29 -6.12 -6.16 5.08
N VAL A 30 -4.94 -6.69 4.76
CA VAL A 30 -4.57 -8.09 4.96
C VAL A 30 -3.46 -8.17 6.00
N LEU A 31 -3.73 -8.90 7.08
CA LEU A 31 -2.76 -9.25 8.12
C LEU A 31 -2.38 -10.73 7.96
N PRO A 32 -1.26 -11.05 7.30
CA PRO A 32 -0.84 -12.44 7.17
C PRO A 32 -0.34 -13.00 8.50
N VAL A 33 -0.49 -14.32 8.70
CA VAL A 33 0.01 -15.03 9.88
C VAL A 33 1.54 -14.85 10.05
N ALA A 34 2.27 -14.73 8.95
CA ALA A 34 3.68 -14.40 8.91
C ALA A 34 3.95 -13.36 7.81
N GLY A 35 4.88 -12.43 8.06
CA GLY A 35 5.25 -11.37 7.13
C GLY A 35 4.75 -9.99 7.57
N GLN A 36 4.64 -9.07 6.60
CA GLN A 36 4.22 -7.69 6.84
C GLN A 36 2.75 -7.48 6.44
N PRO A 37 2.03 -6.54 7.09
CA PRO A 37 0.69 -6.16 6.66
C PRO A 37 0.69 -5.60 5.22
N ILE A 38 -0.40 -5.85 4.50
CA ILE A 38 -0.57 -5.45 3.10
C ILE A 38 -1.94 -4.80 2.93
N LEU A 39 -2.00 -3.65 2.25
CA LEU A 39 -3.25 -3.08 1.79
C LEU A 39 -3.47 -3.46 0.33
N GLU A 40 -4.50 -4.24 0.06
CA GLU A 40 -4.95 -4.52 -1.29
C GLU A 40 -5.91 -3.42 -1.74
N VAL A 41 -5.62 -2.78 -2.87
CA VAL A 41 -6.45 -1.76 -3.48
C VAL A 41 -7.06 -2.35 -4.74
N VAL A 42 -8.40 -2.31 -4.83
CA VAL A 42 -9.14 -2.87 -5.97
C VAL A 42 -9.80 -1.73 -6.72
N SER A 43 -9.53 -1.64 -8.01
CA SER A 43 -10.14 -0.65 -8.89
C SER A 43 -10.79 -1.33 -10.10
N MET A 44 -11.97 -0.83 -10.47
CA MET A 44 -12.73 -1.18 -11.67
C MET A 44 -12.78 -2.71 -11.95
N GLY A 45 -12.90 -3.52 -10.89
CA GLY A 45 -13.09 -4.97 -10.97
C GLY A 45 -11.92 -5.81 -11.48
N ARG A 46 -10.75 -5.22 -11.79
CA ARG A 46 -9.60 -5.99 -12.36
C ARG A 46 -8.24 -5.62 -11.79
N THR A 47 -7.97 -4.34 -11.53
CA THR A 47 -6.64 -3.92 -11.10
C THR A 47 -6.52 -4.05 -9.59
N ARG A 48 -5.71 -5.01 -9.14
CA ARG A 48 -5.37 -5.23 -7.73
C ARG A 48 -3.95 -4.74 -7.47
N ILE A 49 -3.82 -3.61 -6.78
CA ILE A 49 -2.53 -3.13 -6.27
C ILE A 49 -2.32 -3.67 -4.86
N ARG A 50 -1.10 -4.12 -4.56
CA ARG A 50 -0.70 -4.51 -3.21
C ARG A 50 0.29 -3.48 -2.68
N VAL A 51 -0.15 -2.75 -1.68
CA VAL A 51 0.62 -1.69 -1.03
C VAL A 51 1.16 -2.21 0.28
N VAL A 52 2.46 -2.01 0.50
CA VAL A 52 3.12 -2.23 1.78
C VAL A 52 3.67 -0.90 2.27
N VAL A 53 3.98 -0.82 3.55
CA VAL A 53 4.59 0.37 4.13
C VAL A 53 5.94 0.00 4.72
N THR A 54 6.96 0.78 4.37
CA THR A 54 8.32 0.60 4.85
C THR A 54 8.82 1.89 5.46
N ARG A 55 9.81 1.77 6.35
CA ARG A 55 10.47 2.92 6.96
C ARG A 55 11.77 3.17 6.20
N ARG A 56 11.90 4.38 5.63
CA ARG A 56 13.13 4.83 4.95
C ARG A 56 13.68 6.02 5.72
N ALA A 57 14.89 5.88 6.25
CA ALA A 57 15.48 6.84 7.18
C ALA A 57 14.53 7.17 8.35
N ARG A 58 13.89 8.35 8.32
CA ARG A 58 12.94 8.80 9.35
C ARG A 58 11.48 8.79 8.93
N GLU A 59 11.20 8.49 7.66
CA GLU A 59 9.88 8.63 7.07
C GLU A 59 9.26 7.29 6.72
N TRP A 60 7.93 7.26 6.74
CA TRP A 60 7.13 6.13 6.29
C TRP A 60 6.75 6.36 4.84
N VAL A 61 7.01 5.34 4.02
CA VAL A 61 6.74 5.39 2.59
C VAL A 61 5.92 4.18 2.19
N PHE A 62 4.92 4.43 1.35
CA PHE A 62 4.09 3.40 0.76
C PHE A 62 4.74 2.91 -0.51
N VAL A 63 4.76 1.59 -0.67
CA VAL A 63 5.43 0.92 -1.78
C VAL A 63 4.49 -0.07 -2.41
N TRP A 64 4.40 -0.04 -3.73
CA TRP A 64 3.67 -1.02 -4.51
C TRP A 64 4.37 -1.31 -5.83
N ARG A 65 3.82 -2.29 -6.54
CA ARG A 65 4.21 -2.60 -7.91
C ARG A 65 3.12 -2.19 -8.88
N PRO A 66 3.49 -1.64 -10.04
CA PRO A 66 2.56 -1.50 -11.15
C PRO A 66 2.02 -2.87 -11.58
N TRP A 67 0.77 -2.94 -12.03
CA TRP A 67 0.14 -4.19 -12.44
C TRP A 67 0.86 -4.90 -13.59
N TRP A 68 1.58 -4.15 -14.43
CA TRP A 68 2.40 -4.69 -15.53
C TRP A 68 3.76 -5.26 -15.08
N ALA A 69 4.21 -4.98 -13.85
CA ALA A 69 5.48 -5.48 -13.34
C ALA A 69 5.36 -6.95 -12.88
N ARG A 70 5.61 -7.89 -13.80
CA ARG A 70 5.45 -9.34 -13.58
C ARG A 70 6.39 -9.95 -12.53
N ILE A 71 7.56 -9.36 -12.27
CA ILE A 71 8.61 -9.96 -11.42
C ILE A 71 8.94 -9.04 -10.26
N TRP A 72 9.18 -9.63 -9.07
CA TRP A 72 9.61 -8.89 -7.88
C TRP A 72 11.07 -8.38 -7.94
N THR A 73 11.46 -7.58 -8.94
CA THR A 73 12.79 -6.95 -9.03
C THR A 73 12.93 -5.66 -8.21
N PRO A 74 14.01 -5.47 -7.42
CA PRO A 74 14.38 -4.18 -6.86
C PRO A 74 14.53 -3.12 -7.96
N GLY A 75 13.96 -1.93 -7.79
CA GLY A 75 13.94 -0.85 -8.80
C GLY A 75 12.63 -0.70 -9.57
N SER A 76 11.74 -1.71 -9.54
CA SER A 76 10.39 -1.62 -10.13
C SER A 76 9.32 -1.19 -9.11
N TRP A 77 9.77 -0.65 -7.98
CA TRP A 77 8.92 -0.18 -6.89
C TRP A 77 8.51 1.25 -7.13
N VAL A 78 7.21 1.51 -7.05
CA VAL A 78 6.70 2.88 -6.98
C VAL A 78 6.54 3.24 -5.52
N TRP A 79 6.91 4.48 -5.20
CA TRP A 79 6.94 5.01 -3.84
C TRP A 79 5.99 6.19 -3.76
N ALA A 80 5.28 6.30 -2.66
CA ALA A 80 4.57 7.52 -2.30
C ALA A 80 4.84 7.88 -0.85
N GLU A 81 5.04 9.17 -0.62
CA GLU A 81 5.13 9.74 0.71
C GLU A 81 3.73 9.83 1.32
N ALA A 82 3.65 9.86 2.65
CA ALA A 82 2.37 9.71 3.34
C ALA A 82 1.33 10.77 2.97
N ASP A 83 1.79 11.99 2.64
CA ASP A 83 0.92 13.14 2.44
C ASP A 83 0.16 13.11 1.11
N ASN A 84 0.70 12.45 0.09
CA ASN A 84 0.10 12.34 -1.26
C ASN A 84 -0.18 10.89 -1.69
N ALA A 85 0.00 9.92 -0.78
CA ALA A 85 -0.09 8.50 -1.12
C ALA A 85 -1.47 8.09 -1.65
N ALA A 86 -2.55 8.61 -1.08
CA ALA A 86 -3.90 8.21 -1.48
C ALA A 86 -4.18 8.57 -2.94
N ASP A 87 -3.83 9.78 -3.37
CA ASP A 87 -4.03 10.26 -4.73
C ASP A 87 -3.15 9.50 -5.73
N ILE A 88 -1.86 9.33 -5.42
CA ILE A 88 -0.94 8.61 -6.31
C ILE A 88 -1.36 7.15 -6.48
N ILE A 89 -1.77 6.49 -5.40
CA ILE A 89 -2.22 5.09 -5.43
C ILE A 89 -3.56 4.96 -6.15
N ALA A 90 -4.48 5.92 -5.99
CA ALA A 90 -5.74 5.94 -6.71
C ALA A 90 -5.53 6.08 -8.22
N VAL A 91 -4.66 6.99 -8.66
CA VAL A 91 -4.27 7.14 -10.07
C VAL A 91 -3.63 5.84 -10.59
N ALA A 92 -2.71 5.25 -9.82
CA ALA A 92 -2.07 3.99 -10.22
C ALA A 92 -3.07 2.84 -10.33
N ALA A 93 -4.12 2.82 -9.49
CA ALA A 93 -5.14 1.78 -9.52
C ALA A 93 -6.14 1.97 -10.69
N ALA A 94 -6.27 3.19 -11.21
CA ALA A 94 -7.12 3.48 -12.36
C ALA A 94 -6.44 3.19 -13.72
N ALA A 95 -5.11 3.05 -13.73
CA ALA A 95 -4.31 2.71 -14.92
C ALA A 95 -4.24 1.21 -15.19
#